data_AF-A0A401W466-F1
#
_entry.id   AF-A0A401W466-F1
#
_cell.length_a   1.000
_cell.length_b   1.000
_cell.length_c   1.000
_cell.angle_alpha   90.00
_cell.angle_beta   90.00
_cell.angle_gamma   90.00
#
_symmetry.space_group_name_H-M   'P 1'
#
loop_
_entity.id
_entity.type
_entity.pdbx_description
1 polymer ?
#
loop_
_entity_poly.entity_id
_entity_poly.type
_entity_poly.pdbx_seq_one_letter_code
_entity_poly.pdbx_strand_id
1 'polypeptide(L)'
;MTQPAPAPRVFLKPAALRLLREIARRDAGDGVVFVSTPCGRWRLNGTPYVVADRTFHLLDTAGYVDVGNGHTDPVRVTRPGRAYLATMDGRGAA
;
A
#
# COMPACT_ATOMS: atom_id res chain seq x y z
N MET A 1 -13.83 -27.00 -1.23
CA MET A 1 -12.62 -26.18 -1.46
C MET A 1 -13.09 -24.82 -1.94
N THR A 2 -13.24 -23.84 -1.04
CA THR A 2 -13.82 -22.54 -1.38
C THR A 2 -12.75 -21.67 -2.02
N GLN A 3 -12.82 -21.50 -3.33
CA GLN A 3 -12.01 -20.54 -4.08
C GLN A 3 -12.34 -19.13 -3.55
N PRO A 4 -11.37 -18.36 -3.04
CA PRO A 4 -11.65 -16.99 -2.61
C PRO A 4 -12.07 -16.19 -3.84
N ALA A 5 -13.19 -15.48 -3.71
CA ALA A 5 -13.73 -14.62 -4.77
C ALA A 5 -12.62 -13.73 -5.35
N PRO A 6 -12.60 -13.51 -6.68
CA PRO A 6 -11.65 -12.57 -7.26
C PRO A 6 -11.90 -11.21 -6.62
N ALA A 7 -10.89 -10.71 -5.88
CA ALA A 7 -10.96 -9.41 -5.24
C ALA A 7 -11.43 -8.36 -6.27
N PRO A 8 -12.36 -7.47 -5.91
CA PRO A 8 -12.86 -6.46 -6.82
C PRO A 8 -11.67 -5.74 -7.44
N ARG A 9 -11.62 -5.67 -8.78
CA ARG A 9 -10.59 -4.92 -9.53
C ARG A 9 -10.86 -3.42 -9.35
N VAL A 10 -10.69 -2.94 -8.13
CA VAL A 10 -10.70 -1.51 -7.84
C VAL A 10 -9.49 -0.95 -8.56
N PHE A 11 -9.72 -0.18 -9.62
CA PHE A 11 -8.67 0.58 -10.28
C PHE A 11 -8.12 1.58 -9.26
N LEU A 12 -6.94 1.29 -8.72
CA LEU A 12 -6.27 2.19 -7.81
C LEU A 12 -5.94 3.49 -8.54
N LYS A 13 -6.19 4.62 -7.87
CA LYS A 13 -5.71 5.92 -8.35
C LYS A 13 -4.17 5.85 -8.51
N PRO A 14 -3.58 6.60 -9.47
CA PRO A 14 -2.13 6.58 -9.69
C PRO A 14 -1.29 6.83 -8.44
N ALA A 15 -1.77 7.70 -7.53
CA ALA A 15 -1.12 7.97 -6.25
C ALA A 15 -1.12 6.76 -5.31
N ALA A 16 -2.25 6.03 -5.23
CA ALA A 16 -2.37 4.83 -4.41
C ALA A 16 -1.52 3.67 -4.96
N LEU A 17 -1.46 3.51 -6.29
CA LEU A 17 -0.56 2.54 -6.92
C LEU A 17 0.91 2.88 -6.67
N ARG A 18 1.29 4.17 -6.77
CA ARG A 18 2.65 4.62 -6.43
C ARG A 18 2.99 4.32 -4.98
N LEU A 19 2.10 4.63 -4.04
CA LEU A 19 2.28 4.32 -2.62
C LEU A 19 2.48 2.81 -2.41
N LEU A 20 1.61 1.98 -2.98
CA LEU A 20 1.69 0.52 -2.86
C LEU A 20 3.03 -0.02 -3.39
N ARG A 21 3.49 0.48 -4.55
CA ARG A 21 4.82 0.13 -5.09
C ARG A 21 5.96 0.59 -4.19
N GLU A 22 5.84 1.79 -3.61
CA GLU A 22 6.88 2.37 -2.76
C GLU A 22 7.07 1.59 -1.46
N ILE A 23 5.96 1.14 -0.86
CA ILE A 23 5.96 0.25 0.30
C ILE A 23 6.52 -1.12 -0.12
N ALA A 24 6.03 -1.73 -1.20
CA ALA A 24 6.50 -3.05 -1.65
C ALA A 24 8.01 -3.08 -1.97
N ARG A 25 8.57 -1.99 -2.49
CA ARG A 25 10.01 -1.88 -2.76
C ARG A 25 10.87 -1.82 -1.51
N ARG A 26 10.36 -1.30 -0.41
CA ARG A 26 11.10 -1.13 0.86
C ARG A 26 10.73 -2.14 1.92
N ASP A 27 9.60 -2.79 1.78
CA ASP A 27 9.15 -3.83 2.68
C ASP A 27 10.02 -5.07 2.52
N ALA A 28 11.03 -5.19 3.39
CA ALA A 28 11.91 -6.35 3.50
C ALA A 28 11.30 -7.50 4.34
N GLY A 29 10.06 -7.36 4.81
CA GLY A 29 9.36 -8.33 5.66
C GLY A 29 8.91 -7.76 7.01
N ASP A 30 9.56 -6.68 7.48
CA ASP A 30 9.22 -6.02 8.75
C ASP A 30 8.12 -4.96 8.61
N GLY A 31 7.82 -4.54 7.38
CA GLY A 31 6.98 -3.39 7.07
C GLY A 31 7.77 -2.09 6.97
N VAL A 32 7.07 -1.03 6.61
CA VAL A 32 7.65 0.27 6.28
C VAL A 32 7.12 1.34 7.22
N VAL A 33 8.02 2.02 7.92
CA VAL A 33 7.65 3.04 8.91
C VAL A 33 7.29 4.35 8.22
N PHE A 34 6.14 4.90 8.59
CA PHE A 34 5.71 6.24 8.20
C PHE A 34 5.64 7.14 9.43
N VAL A 35 6.03 8.40 9.26
CA VAL A 35 5.98 9.43 10.30
C VAL A 35 4.82 10.37 9.97
N SER A 36 3.95 10.62 10.95
CA SER A 36 2.89 11.61 10.82
C SER A 36 3.47 13.00 10.61
N THR A 37 2.92 13.73 9.63
CA THR A 37 3.27 15.11 9.32
C THR A 37 2.03 16.00 9.35
N PRO A 38 2.18 17.33 9.49
CA PRO A 38 1.05 18.25 9.52
C PRO A 38 0.11 18.08 8.31
N CYS A 39 -1.15 18.45 8.51
CA CYS A 39 -2.21 18.42 7.49
C CYS A 39 -2.64 17.01 7.02
N GLY A 40 -2.61 16.01 7.90
CA GLY A 40 -3.11 14.65 7.57
C GLY A 40 -2.27 13.96 6.50
N ARG A 41 -0.96 14.16 6.54
CA ARG A 41 -0.02 13.57 5.58
C ARG A 41 0.99 12.73 6.32
N TRP A 42 1.43 11.65 5.71
CA TRP A 42 2.48 10.81 6.27
C TRP A 42 3.69 10.81 5.36
N ARG A 43 4.85 10.88 6.00
CA ARG A 43 6.14 10.81 5.32
C ARG A 43 6.75 9.45 5.57
N LEU A 44 7.19 8.80 4.51
CA LEU A 44 7.97 7.59 4.60
C LEU A 44 9.29 7.88 5.33
N ASN A 45 9.57 7.15 6.40
CA ASN A 45 10.75 7.39 7.23
C ASN A 45 12.04 7.26 6.40
N GLY A 46 13.00 8.18 6.61
CA GLY A 46 14.24 8.23 5.84
C GLY A 46 14.11 8.75 4.40
N THR A 47 12.95 9.27 3.99
CA THR A 47 12.75 9.82 2.63
C THR A 47 11.95 11.13 2.63
N PRO A 48 12.01 11.94 1.56
CA PRO A 48 11.12 13.08 1.37
C PRO A 48 9.74 12.66 0.82
N TYR A 49 9.44 11.36 0.70
CA TYR A 49 8.19 10.88 0.11
C TYR A 49 7.03 11.09 1.09
N VAL A 50 6.08 11.94 0.70
CA VAL A 50 4.91 12.31 1.49
C VAL A 50 3.63 11.92 0.76
N VAL A 51 2.67 11.39 1.49
CA VAL A 51 1.38 10.95 0.96
C VAL A 51 0.25 11.27 1.94
N ALA A 52 -0.94 11.59 1.43
CA ALA A 52 -2.09 11.90 2.26
C ALA A 52 -2.64 10.63 2.97
N ASP A 53 -3.06 10.78 4.22
CA ASP A 53 -3.70 9.76 5.06
C ASP A 53 -4.85 9.03 4.33
N ARG A 54 -5.68 9.77 3.60
CA ARG A 54 -6.79 9.24 2.80
C ARG A 54 -6.36 8.19 1.78
N THR A 55 -5.11 8.26 1.31
CA THR A 55 -4.55 7.27 0.38
C THR A 55 -4.31 5.94 1.08
N PHE A 56 -3.85 5.98 2.34
CA PHE A 56 -3.71 4.77 3.16
C PHE A 56 -5.07 4.17 3.46
N HIS A 57 -6.05 4.98 3.87
CA HIS A 57 -7.40 4.50 4.15
C HIS A 57 -8.04 3.78 2.95
N LEU A 58 -7.83 4.29 1.74
CA LEU A 58 -8.28 3.62 0.51
C LEU A 58 -7.60 2.27 0.29
N LEU A 59 -6.29 2.16 0.51
CA LEU A 59 -5.55 0.90 0.34
C LEU A 59 -5.88 -0.12 1.43
N ASP A 60 -6.07 0.35 2.66
CA ASP A 60 -6.44 -0.43 3.83
C ASP A 60 -7.86 -0.98 3.69
N THR A 61 -8.83 -0.14 3.32
CA THR A 61 -10.21 -0.56 3.03
C THR A 61 -10.28 -1.57 1.88
N ALA A 62 -9.38 -1.44 0.89
CA ALA A 62 -9.26 -2.40 -0.21
C ALA A 62 -8.47 -3.67 0.17
N GLY A 63 -7.90 -3.73 1.38
CA GLY A 63 -7.12 -4.87 1.89
C GLY A 63 -5.78 -5.06 1.22
N TYR A 64 -5.20 -4.03 0.58
CA TYR A 64 -3.92 -4.10 -0.12
C TYR A 64 -2.72 -3.79 0.78
N VAL A 65 -2.94 -3.02 1.83
CA VAL A 65 -1.93 -2.73 2.87
C VAL A 65 -2.56 -2.98 4.22
N ASP A 66 -1.71 -3.32 5.18
CA ASP A 66 -2.04 -3.34 6.59
C ASP A 66 -1.35 -2.13 7.22
N VAL A 67 -2.15 -1.19 7.70
CA VAL A 67 -1.68 0.07 8.29
C VAL A 67 -1.41 -0.08 9.80
N GLY A 68 -1.67 -1.26 10.35
CA GLY A 68 -1.53 -1.54 11.78
C GLY A 68 -2.46 -0.68 12.64
N ASN A 69 -2.07 -0.43 13.89
CA ASN A 69 -2.92 0.23 14.87
C ASN A 69 -2.91 1.76 14.74
N GLY A 70 -3.22 2.27 13.54
CA GLY A 70 -3.48 3.70 13.36
C GLY A 70 -2.27 4.59 13.64
N HIS A 71 -1.19 4.37 12.88
CA HIS A 71 -0.09 5.33 12.62
C HIS A 71 1.21 5.14 13.43
N THR A 72 1.32 4.15 14.31
CA THR A 72 2.58 3.83 15.02
C THR A 72 3.28 2.58 14.51
N ASP A 73 2.55 1.66 13.89
CA ASP A 73 3.10 0.41 13.40
C ASP A 73 3.65 0.53 11.97
N PRO A 74 4.63 -0.32 11.59
CA PRO A 74 5.11 -0.40 10.22
C PRO A 74 3.99 -0.83 9.27
N VAL A 75 3.79 -0.07 8.19
CA VAL A 75 2.81 -0.40 7.15
C VAL A 75 3.34 -1.55 6.29
N ARG A 76 2.54 -2.60 6.14
CA ARG A 76 2.92 -3.82 5.42
C ARG A 76 2.08 -4.01 4.17
N VAL A 77 2.68 -4.56 3.11
CA VAL A 77 1.89 -4.97 1.94
C VAL A 77 1.31 -6.35 2.20
N THR A 78 -0.01 -6.45 2.11
CA THR A 78 -0.73 -7.72 2.30
C THR A 78 -0.52 -8.64 1.09
N ARG A 79 -0.90 -9.91 1.23
CA ARG A 79 -0.87 -10.87 0.11
C ARG A 79 -1.72 -10.39 -1.09
N PRO A 80 -2.96 -9.86 -0.92
CA PRO A 80 -3.71 -9.22 -2.00
C PRO A 80 -2.98 -8.05 -2.67
N GLY A 81 -2.33 -7.18 -1.89
CA GLY A 81 -1.57 -6.04 -2.43
C GLY A 81 -0.41 -6.47 -3.34
N ARG A 82 0.34 -7.50 -2.93
CA ARG A 82 1.43 -8.07 -3.74
C ARG A 82 0.90 -8.74 -5.02
N ALA A 83 -0.20 -9.48 -4.93
CA ALA A 83 -0.84 -10.09 -6.10
C ALA A 83 -1.36 -9.04 -7.10
N TYR A 84 -1.89 -7.93 -6.60
CA TYR A 84 -2.32 -6.80 -7.44
C TYR A 84 -1.13 -6.16 -8.17
N LEU A 85 -0.02 -5.91 -7.46
CA LEU A 85 1.21 -5.39 -8.07
C LEU A 85 1.75 -6.33 -9.15
N ALA A 86 1.82 -7.63 -8.88
CA ALA A 86 2.27 -8.63 -9.86
C ALA A 86 1.40 -8.63 -11.13
N THR A 87 0.09 -8.45 -10.98
CA THR A 87 -0.85 -8.34 -12.12
C THR A 87 -0.61 -7.06 -12.94
N MET A 88 -0.29 -5.94 -12.27
CA MET A 88 -0.07 -4.64 -12.91
C MET A 88 1.32 -4.54 -13.56
N ASP A 89 2.36 -5.09 -12.94
CA ASP A 89 3.71 -5.13 -13.51
C ASP A 89 3.79 -6.14 -14.66
N GLY A 90 3.09 -7.27 -14.57
CA GLY A 90 2.94 -8.21 -15.70
C GLY A 90 2.17 -7.64 -16.89
N ARG A 91 1.29 -6.65 -16.67
CA ARG A 91 0.60 -5.91 -17.75
C ARG A 91 1.46 -4.84 -18.43
N GLY A 92 2.55 -4.42 -17.79
CA GLY A 92 3.49 -3.45 -18.35
C GLY A 92 4.67 -4.08 -19.12
N ALA A 93 4.74 -5.41 -19.15
CA ALA A 93 5.82 -6.19 -19.77
C ALA A 93 5.41 -6.86 -21.10
N ALA A 94 4.38 -6.35 -21.79
CA ALA A 94 3.92 -6.83 -23.09
C ALA A 94 3.99 -5.73 -24.14
#